data_AF-A0A947HQG5-F1
#
_entry.id   AF-A0A947HQG5-F1
#
_cell.length_a   1.000
_cell.length_b   1.000
_cell.length_c   1.000
_cell.angle_alpha   90.00
_cell.angle_beta   90.00
_cell.angle_gamma   90.00
#
_symmetry.space_group_name_H-M   'P 1'
#
loop_
_entity.id
_entity.type
_entity.pdbx_description
1 polymer ?
#
loop_
_entity_poly.entity_id
_entity_poly.type
_entity_poly.pdbx_seq_one_letter_code
_entity_poly.pdbx_strand_id
1 'polypeptide(L)'
;MKNMVTTIVALALGSTLGLSGCKKEATCETVAPKIKECVPQAKDESAEELAGECKKMVEKRPDMLKNMGDCMDKPCAEFLSCMEKAEEAARKGERLEKISKATAAKDWKDVAYVCDSILEKKTDDDLVKACNELAKAAFADLGAKMTAFKTEMKEDKDYECMTYEKYAAMVSADEGTKAKALCEEVRAAGRAGEQVGEVKKAVETKDFKSASYTCQSALEKKDNPALVKECEGFAKAASESLTADLTKLRDELKKDEKFSCFDLEKYGKMISEEEGKKAKTLCDELGKADDIAKALAAVAKVKTEGAADADKANVPFECNYTLEGLEKIGTEWAKAQAATLAKACYVELGAVVLEKNATDEEMKYSCNFRAKEVFEGLKKHGLKDPSLDKYLTSEAVKAKCA
;
A
#
# COMPACT_ATOMS: atom_id res chain seq x y z
N MET A 1 -11.61 -7.57 51.99
CA MET A 1 -10.24 -8.14 52.04
C MET A 1 -9.10 -7.38 51.33
N LYS A 2 -9.28 -6.58 50.25
CA LYS A 2 -8.14 -5.89 49.58
C LYS A 2 -7.42 -4.80 50.42
N ASN A 3 -8.01 -4.39 51.55
CA ASN A 3 -7.42 -3.43 52.49
C ASN A 3 -7.07 -4.03 53.87
N MET A 4 -7.15 -5.36 54.04
CA MET A 4 -6.96 -6.00 55.37
C MET A 4 -5.49 -6.24 55.76
N VAL A 5 -4.53 -6.12 54.83
CA VAL A 5 -3.13 -6.56 55.07
C VAL A 5 -2.14 -5.42 55.30
N THR A 6 -2.57 -4.16 55.18
CA THR A 6 -1.68 -3.01 55.41
C THR A 6 -2.21 -2.24 56.61
N THR A 7 -1.69 -2.49 57.80
CA THR A 7 -1.42 -1.57 58.95
C THR A 7 -1.39 -2.35 60.30
N ILE A 8 -0.42 -1.99 61.17
CA ILE A 8 -0.30 -2.22 62.64
C ILE A 8 0.57 -3.44 63.04
N VAL A 9 1.87 -3.27 63.38
CA VAL A 9 2.53 -2.71 64.60
C VAL A 9 2.62 -3.70 65.77
N ALA A 10 3.86 -3.80 66.28
CA ALA A 10 4.36 -4.62 67.39
C ALA A 10 3.67 -4.39 68.75
N LEU A 11 3.45 -5.47 69.52
CA LEU A 11 3.96 -5.71 70.89
C LEU A 11 3.26 -6.88 71.62
N ALA A 12 4.04 -7.45 72.54
CA ALA A 12 3.68 -8.20 73.75
C ALA A 12 3.58 -9.74 73.69
N LEU A 13 4.53 -10.35 74.42
CA LEU A 13 4.69 -11.75 74.79
C LEU A 13 3.62 -12.22 75.78
N GLY A 14 3.17 -13.47 75.63
CA GLY A 14 2.41 -14.19 76.65
C GLY A 14 2.35 -15.68 76.32
N SER A 15 3.06 -16.49 77.11
CA SER A 15 3.21 -17.94 76.95
C SER A 15 2.01 -18.70 77.50
N THR A 16 1.49 -19.70 76.78
CA THR A 16 0.75 -20.82 77.39
C THR A 16 0.99 -22.13 76.63
N LEU A 17 1.08 -23.20 77.43
CA LEU A 17 1.47 -24.57 77.12
C LEU A 17 0.51 -25.31 76.18
N GLY A 18 1.08 -26.29 75.48
CA GLY A 18 0.44 -27.10 74.46
C GLY A 18 -0.36 -28.31 74.97
N LEU A 19 -1.16 -28.85 74.06
CA LEU A 19 -1.80 -30.16 74.10
C LEU A 19 -1.93 -30.66 72.65
N SER A 20 -1.05 -31.60 72.27
CA SER A 20 -1.03 -32.24 70.96
C SER A 20 -2.06 -33.38 70.91
N GLY A 21 -3.24 -33.12 70.32
CA GLY A 21 -4.23 -34.13 69.93
C GLY A 21 -4.38 -34.18 68.42
N CYS A 22 -4.76 -35.33 67.86
CA CYS A 22 -4.94 -35.61 66.43
C CYS A 22 -5.29 -34.38 65.59
N LYS A 23 -4.40 -33.97 64.67
CA LYS A 23 -4.66 -32.89 63.71
C LYS A 23 -5.90 -33.26 62.89
N LYS A 24 -7.06 -32.68 63.25
CA LYS A 24 -8.24 -32.71 62.38
C LYS A 24 -7.85 -32.02 61.08
N GLU A 25 -8.20 -32.61 59.94
CA GLU A 25 -8.01 -31.96 58.64
C GLU A 25 -8.67 -30.58 58.69
N ALA A 26 -7.92 -29.54 58.33
CA ALA A 26 -8.43 -28.20 58.35
C ALA A 26 -9.52 -28.04 57.27
N THR A 27 -10.69 -27.59 57.70
CA THR A 27 -11.75 -27.10 56.81
C THR A 27 -11.94 -25.60 57.02
N CYS A 28 -12.56 -24.91 56.05
CA CYS A 28 -12.85 -23.49 56.20
C CYS A 28 -13.73 -23.18 57.43
N GLU A 29 -14.62 -24.10 57.82
CA GLU A 29 -15.42 -24.02 59.03
C GLU A 29 -14.57 -24.15 60.30
N THR A 30 -13.46 -24.88 60.26
CA THR A 30 -12.54 -24.99 61.40
C THR A 30 -11.56 -23.80 61.48
N VAL A 31 -11.24 -23.17 60.35
CA VAL A 31 -10.30 -22.04 60.27
C VAL A 31 -10.98 -20.70 60.59
N ALA A 32 -12.25 -20.52 60.19
CA ALA A 32 -13.00 -19.28 60.38
C ALA A 32 -13.08 -18.79 61.85
N PRO A 33 -13.30 -19.65 62.87
CA PRO A 33 -13.26 -19.24 64.27
C PRO A 33 -11.90 -18.67 64.69
N LYS A 34 -10.79 -19.23 64.20
CA LYS A 34 -9.44 -18.76 64.52
C LYS A 34 -9.11 -17.44 63.84
N ILE A 35 -9.60 -17.24 62.62
CA ILE A 35 -9.54 -15.93 61.94
C ILE A 35 -10.31 -14.88 62.74
N LYS A 36 -11.53 -15.19 63.20
CA LYS A 36 -12.34 -14.29 64.03
C LYS A 36 -11.68 -13.95 65.37
N GLU A 37 -11.01 -14.92 65.99
CA GLU A 37 -10.25 -14.74 67.23
C GLU A 37 -9.05 -13.82 67.03
N CYS A 38 -8.30 -14.02 65.94
CA CYS A 38 -6.99 -13.39 65.76
C CYS A 38 -6.99 -12.12 64.90
N VAL A 39 -8.02 -11.86 64.09
CA VAL A 39 -8.12 -10.67 63.21
C VAL A 39 -9.11 -9.67 63.84
N PRO A 40 -8.65 -8.52 64.36
CA PRO A 40 -9.53 -7.56 65.04
C PRO A 40 -10.65 -7.00 64.16
N GLN A 41 -10.43 -6.90 62.85
CA GLN A 41 -11.39 -6.39 61.86
C GLN A 41 -12.48 -7.41 61.51
N ALA A 42 -12.28 -8.70 61.82
CA ALA A 42 -13.24 -9.77 61.53
C ALA A 42 -14.24 -10.02 62.68
N LYS A 43 -14.22 -9.19 63.73
CA LYS A 43 -15.06 -9.38 64.93
C LYS A 43 -16.56 -9.25 64.63
N ASP A 44 -16.91 -8.36 63.71
CA ASP A 44 -18.29 -8.09 63.29
C ASP A 44 -18.79 -9.07 62.22
N GLU A 45 -17.90 -9.85 61.61
CA GLU A 45 -18.24 -10.86 60.60
C GLU A 45 -18.67 -12.17 61.28
N SER A 46 -19.69 -12.82 60.72
CA SER A 46 -20.12 -14.14 61.19
C SER A 46 -19.07 -15.21 60.81
N ALA A 47 -19.01 -16.30 61.58
CA ALA A 47 -18.13 -17.43 61.25
C ALA A 47 -18.51 -18.07 59.90
N GLU A 48 -19.77 -17.97 59.49
CA GLU A 48 -20.27 -18.44 58.21
C GLU A 48 -19.77 -17.58 57.04
N GLU A 49 -19.75 -16.25 57.18
CA GLU A 49 -19.18 -15.34 56.18
C GLU A 49 -17.68 -15.59 56.00
N LEU A 50 -16.93 -15.68 57.10
CA LEU A 50 -15.50 -15.99 57.09
C LEU A 50 -15.20 -17.36 56.46
N ALA A 51 -16.02 -18.37 56.77
CA ALA A 51 -15.90 -19.69 56.14
C ALA A 51 -16.21 -19.63 54.63
N GLY A 52 -17.20 -18.82 54.22
CA GLY A 52 -17.52 -18.57 52.82
C GLY A 52 -16.40 -17.87 52.05
N GLU A 53 -15.73 -16.89 52.67
CA GLU A 53 -14.56 -16.23 52.11
C GLU A 53 -13.36 -17.16 52.00
N CYS A 54 -13.11 -17.98 53.02
CA CYS A 54 -12.11 -19.05 52.97
C CYS A 54 -12.41 -20.02 51.82
N LYS A 55 -13.66 -20.45 51.62
CA LYS A 55 -14.03 -21.36 50.53
C LYS A 55 -13.72 -20.75 49.16
N LYS A 56 -14.09 -19.50 48.92
CA LYS A 56 -13.77 -18.78 47.67
C LYS A 56 -12.26 -18.66 47.43
N MET A 57 -11.49 -18.54 48.51
CA MET A 57 -10.04 -18.49 48.45
C MET A 57 -9.44 -19.85 48.10
N VAL A 58 -9.90 -20.92 48.76
CA VAL A 58 -9.44 -22.30 48.57
C VAL A 58 -9.86 -22.83 47.20
N GLU A 59 -11.03 -22.45 46.69
CA GLU A 59 -11.48 -22.80 45.34
C GLU A 59 -10.50 -22.31 44.26
N LYS A 60 -9.91 -21.13 44.46
CA LYS A 60 -8.88 -20.58 43.56
C LYS A 60 -7.47 -21.10 43.88
N ARG A 61 -7.22 -21.53 45.12
CA ARG A 61 -5.91 -21.91 45.66
C ARG A 61 -6.06 -23.12 46.60
N PRO A 62 -6.18 -24.35 46.07
CA PRO A 62 -6.54 -25.54 46.86
C PRO A 62 -5.52 -25.91 47.94
N ASP A 63 -4.25 -25.56 47.73
CA ASP A 63 -3.14 -25.74 48.66
C ASP A 63 -3.23 -24.81 49.90
N MET A 64 -3.98 -23.72 49.79
CA MET A 64 -4.15 -22.75 50.88
C MET A 64 -4.76 -23.41 52.12
N LEU A 65 -5.75 -24.29 51.97
CA LEU A 65 -6.44 -24.91 53.10
C LEU A 65 -5.50 -25.77 53.96
N LYS A 66 -4.58 -26.48 53.31
CA LYS A 66 -3.55 -27.28 53.98
C LYS A 66 -2.60 -26.37 54.78
N ASN A 67 -2.12 -25.30 54.16
CA ASN A 67 -1.20 -24.36 54.80
C ASN A 67 -1.86 -23.60 55.96
N MET A 68 -3.15 -23.24 55.84
CA MET A 68 -3.95 -22.67 56.92
C MET A 68 -4.01 -23.62 58.12
N GLY A 69 -4.24 -24.91 57.86
CA GLY A 69 -4.27 -25.95 58.89
C GLY A 69 -2.98 -26.06 59.69
N ASP A 70 -1.82 -25.92 59.04
CA ASP A 70 -0.51 -25.94 59.71
C ASP A 70 -0.23 -24.67 60.55
N CYS A 71 -1.03 -23.61 60.39
CA CYS A 71 -0.96 -22.40 61.19
C CYS A 71 -1.88 -22.42 62.40
N MET A 72 -2.93 -23.25 62.41
CA MET A 72 -4.05 -23.19 63.37
C MET A 72 -3.65 -23.30 64.85
N ASP A 73 -2.60 -24.07 65.13
CA ASP A 73 -2.13 -24.33 66.50
C ASP A 73 -1.27 -23.19 67.07
N LYS A 74 -1.02 -22.12 66.29
CA LYS A 74 -0.15 -21.01 66.68
C LYS A 74 -0.91 -19.91 67.44
N PRO A 75 -0.23 -19.17 68.35
CA PRO A 75 -0.81 -17.99 68.98
C PRO A 75 -1.09 -16.90 67.94
N CYS A 76 -2.03 -15.99 68.21
CA CYS A 76 -2.57 -15.11 67.17
C CYS A 76 -1.53 -14.31 66.36
N ALA A 77 -0.49 -13.76 66.97
CA ALA A 77 0.57 -13.07 66.23
C ALA A 77 1.32 -14.00 65.25
N GLU A 78 1.64 -15.22 65.69
CA GLU A 78 2.30 -16.23 64.86
C GLU A 78 1.36 -16.87 63.85
N PHE A 79 0.08 -17.03 64.19
CA PHE A 79 -0.98 -17.46 63.28
C PHE A 79 -1.11 -16.49 62.11
N LEU A 80 -1.22 -15.19 62.37
CA LEU A 80 -1.34 -14.18 61.31
C LEU A 80 -0.09 -14.14 60.42
N SER A 81 1.11 -14.17 61.00
CA SER A 81 2.35 -14.23 60.20
C SER A 81 2.47 -15.54 59.39
N CYS A 82 2.02 -16.67 59.95
CA CYS A 82 1.99 -17.95 59.25
C CYS A 82 0.98 -17.94 58.09
N MET A 83 -0.19 -17.34 58.32
CA MET A 83 -1.25 -17.14 57.33
C MET A 83 -0.81 -16.25 56.16
N GLU A 84 -0.09 -15.16 56.46
CA GLU A 84 0.49 -14.29 55.44
C GLU A 84 1.50 -15.04 54.56
N LYS A 85 2.44 -15.79 55.17
CA LYS A 85 3.40 -16.63 54.44
C LYS A 85 2.73 -17.73 53.63
N ALA A 86 1.68 -18.35 54.16
CA ALA A 86 0.88 -19.34 53.46
C ALA A 86 0.19 -18.72 52.22
N GLU A 87 -0.33 -17.50 52.36
CA GLU A 87 -0.95 -16.79 51.26
C GLU A 87 0.07 -16.39 50.18
N GLU A 88 1.25 -15.92 50.58
CA GLU A 88 2.36 -15.61 49.67
C GLU A 88 2.82 -16.86 48.90
N ALA A 89 2.98 -18.00 49.60
CA ALA A 89 3.35 -19.27 48.98
C ALA A 89 2.29 -19.74 47.96
N ALA A 90 1.00 -19.65 48.30
CA ALA A 90 -0.08 -20.01 47.39
C ALA A 90 -0.15 -19.07 46.16
N ARG A 91 0.03 -17.75 46.35
CA ARG A 91 0.11 -16.79 45.23
C ARG A 91 1.31 -17.06 44.33
N LYS A 92 2.44 -17.47 44.90
CA LYS A 92 3.63 -17.89 44.16
C LYS A 92 3.34 -19.14 43.33
N GLY A 93 2.72 -20.16 43.93
CA GLY A 93 2.28 -21.38 43.24
C GLY A 93 1.38 -21.08 42.04
N GLU A 94 0.34 -20.27 42.24
CA GLU A 94 -0.59 -19.84 41.18
C GLU A 94 0.13 -19.12 40.03
N ARG A 95 1.07 -18.22 40.33
CA ARG A 95 1.85 -17.50 39.32
C ARG A 95 2.76 -18.44 38.54
N LEU A 96 3.45 -19.36 39.21
CA LEU A 96 4.30 -20.37 38.56
C LEU A 96 3.47 -21.28 37.65
N GLU A 97 2.30 -21.71 38.11
CA GLU A 97 1.39 -22.52 37.31
C GLU A 97 0.91 -21.75 36.07
N LYS A 98 0.55 -20.48 36.23
CA LYS A 98 0.14 -19.62 35.10
C LYS A 98 1.27 -19.45 34.08
N ILE A 99 2.50 -19.19 34.54
CA ILE A 99 3.71 -19.10 33.69
C ILE A 99 3.93 -20.41 32.93
N SER A 100 3.87 -21.54 33.63
CA SER A 100 4.05 -22.88 33.04
C SER A 100 3.00 -23.20 31.98
N LYS A 101 1.71 -22.99 32.30
CA LYS A 101 0.60 -23.23 31.37
C LYS A 101 0.70 -22.39 30.11
N ALA A 102 0.98 -21.09 30.24
CA ALA A 102 1.13 -20.21 29.08
C ALA A 102 2.35 -20.57 28.23
N THR A 103 3.45 -20.98 28.86
CA THR A 103 4.65 -21.47 28.14
C THR A 103 4.32 -22.70 27.31
N ALA A 104 3.60 -23.66 27.89
CA ALA A 104 3.16 -24.87 27.17
C ALA A 104 2.18 -24.54 26.02
N ALA A 105 1.27 -23.59 26.23
CA ALA A 105 0.30 -23.15 25.24
C ALA A 105 0.87 -22.18 24.19
N LYS A 106 2.11 -21.70 24.38
CA LYS A 106 2.71 -20.59 23.63
C LYS A 106 1.86 -19.31 23.62
N ASP A 107 1.11 -19.09 24.71
CA ASP A 107 0.33 -17.88 24.92
C ASP A 107 1.19 -16.81 25.60
N TRP A 108 2.06 -16.20 24.80
CA TRP A 108 3.03 -15.23 25.28
C TRP A 108 2.39 -13.91 25.75
N LYS A 109 1.12 -13.65 25.40
CA LYS A 109 0.43 -12.39 25.72
C LYS A 109 0.05 -12.34 27.19
N ASP A 110 -0.58 -13.40 27.67
CA ASP A 110 -1.18 -13.47 29.00
C ASP A 110 -0.18 -13.46 30.17
N VAL A 111 1.09 -13.78 29.88
CA VAL A 111 2.14 -13.89 30.89
C VAL A 111 3.16 -12.76 30.82
N ALA A 112 3.23 -12.01 29.73
CA ALA A 112 4.10 -10.83 29.63
C ALA A 112 3.81 -9.82 30.75
N TYR A 113 2.53 -9.60 31.08
CA TYR A 113 2.11 -8.69 32.15
C TYR A 113 2.45 -9.22 33.54
N VAL A 114 2.29 -10.54 33.76
CA VAL A 114 2.59 -11.18 35.05
C VAL A 114 4.09 -11.10 35.33
N CYS A 115 4.92 -11.38 34.34
CA CYS A 115 6.36 -11.34 34.47
C CYS A 115 6.95 -9.93 34.59
N ASP A 116 6.31 -8.92 33.98
CA ASP A 116 6.73 -7.51 34.11
C ASP A 116 6.79 -7.08 35.58
N SER A 117 5.68 -7.29 36.31
CA SER A 117 5.58 -6.92 37.72
C SER A 117 6.56 -7.71 38.59
N ILE A 118 6.90 -8.95 38.22
CA ILE A 118 7.80 -9.82 38.99
C ILE A 118 9.25 -9.38 38.79
N LEU A 119 9.64 -9.13 37.54
CA LEU A 119 11.01 -8.74 37.17
C LEU A 119 11.35 -7.32 37.61
N GLU A 120 10.37 -6.40 37.57
CA GLU A 120 10.56 -5.02 38.06
C GLU A 120 10.80 -4.99 39.57
N LYS A 121 9.97 -5.71 40.34
CA LYS A 121 10.02 -5.67 41.80
C LYS A 121 11.01 -6.66 42.41
N LYS A 122 11.51 -7.63 41.63
CA LYS A 122 12.46 -8.69 42.05
C LYS A 122 12.07 -9.35 43.37
N THR A 123 10.78 -9.65 43.53
CA THR A 123 10.21 -10.05 44.84
C THR A 123 10.47 -11.49 45.21
N ASP A 124 10.78 -12.38 44.26
CA ASP A 124 10.96 -13.82 44.50
C ASP A 124 11.84 -14.46 43.42
N ASP A 125 12.92 -15.14 43.84
CA ASP A 125 13.94 -15.69 42.93
C ASP A 125 13.42 -16.81 42.01
N ASP A 126 12.49 -17.64 42.48
CA ASP A 126 11.92 -18.72 41.65
C ASP A 126 11.00 -18.16 40.58
N LEU A 127 10.17 -17.15 40.93
CA LEU A 127 9.34 -16.44 39.96
C LEU A 127 10.19 -15.66 38.95
N VAL A 128 11.27 -15.02 39.40
CA VAL A 128 12.24 -14.34 38.52
C VAL A 128 12.86 -15.36 37.56
N LYS A 129 13.31 -16.51 38.05
CA LYS A 129 13.87 -17.59 37.23
C LYS A 129 12.87 -18.09 36.19
N ALA A 130 11.63 -18.39 36.60
CA ALA A 130 10.58 -18.87 35.72
C ALA A 130 10.24 -17.83 34.62
N CYS A 131 10.17 -16.55 34.98
CA CYS A 131 9.95 -15.47 34.02
C CYS A 131 11.11 -15.29 33.03
N ASN A 132 12.36 -15.45 33.47
CA ASN A 132 13.53 -15.41 32.58
C ASN A 132 13.56 -16.59 31.60
N GLU A 133 13.19 -17.79 32.05
CA GLU A 133 13.08 -18.98 31.18
C GLU A 133 11.97 -18.80 30.14
N LEU A 134 10.81 -18.29 30.57
CA LEU A 134 9.71 -17.95 29.65
C LEU A 134 10.14 -16.89 28.63
N ALA A 135 10.81 -15.82 29.06
CA ALA A 135 11.26 -14.77 28.16
C ALA A 135 12.19 -15.31 27.06
N LYS A 136 13.10 -16.23 27.40
CA LYS A 136 13.95 -16.92 26.42
C LYS A 136 13.15 -17.77 25.43
N ALA A 137 12.18 -18.54 25.93
CA ALA A 137 11.33 -19.38 25.08
C ALA A 137 10.46 -18.53 24.14
N ALA A 138 9.83 -17.48 24.66
CA ALA A 138 9.02 -16.54 23.89
C ALA A 138 9.86 -15.80 22.83
N PHE A 139 11.06 -15.34 23.21
CA PHE A 139 12.00 -14.69 22.28
C PHE A 139 12.36 -15.62 21.11
N ALA A 140 12.68 -16.89 21.37
CA ALA A 140 12.99 -17.85 20.31
C ALA A 140 11.79 -18.14 19.38
N ASP A 141 10.59 -18.39 19.94
CA ASP A 141 9.37 -18.68 19.17
C ASP A 141 8.93 -17.47 18.32
N LEU A 142 8.94 -16.27 18.91
CA LEU A 142 8.58 -15.02 18.23
C LEU A 142 9.64 -14.61 17.21
N GLY A 143 10.93 -14.82 17.48
CA GLY A 143 12.00 -14.52 16.52
C GLY A 143 11.89 -15.34 15.23
N ALA A 144 11.52 -16.62 15.34
CA ALA A 144 11.23 -17.45 14.18
C ALA A 144 10.02 -16.93 13.39
N LYS A 145 8.96 -16.50 14.10
CA LYS A 145 7.78 -15.88 13.47
C LYS A 145 8.10 -14.55 12.78
N MET A 146 8.90 -13.68 13.39
CA MET A 146 9.32 -12.40 12.78
C MET A 146 10.12 -12.63 11.50
N THR A 147 11.03 -13.61 11.51
CA THR A 147 11.81 -13.98 10.31
C THR A 147 10.90 -14.49 9.18
N ALA A 148 9.90 -15.30 9.51
CA ALA A 148 8.89 -15.74 8.54
C ALA A 148 8.06 -14.55 8.01
N PHE A 149 7.59 -13.65 8.88
CA PHE A 149 6.82 -12.48 8.47
C PHE A 149 7.59 -11.53 7.55
N LYS A 150 8.87 -11.28 7.84
CA LYS A 150 9.76 -10.53 6.95
C LYS A 150 9.80 -11.12 5.53
N THR A 151 9.77 -12.45 5.43
CA THR A 151 9.88 -13.17 4.15
C THR A 151 8.54 -13.23 3.41
N GLU A 152 7.44 -13.41 4.13
CA GLU A 152 6.10 -13.59 3.56
C GLU A 152 5.35 -12.29 3.29
N MET A 153 5.88 -11.13 3.72
CA MET A 153 5.28 -9.80 3.52
C MET A 153 3.81 -9.72 3.98
N LYS A 154 3.48 -10.37 5.10
CA LYS A 154 2.11 -10.39 5.63
C LYS A 154 1.74 -9.08 6.35
N GLU A 155 0.45 -8.78 6.39
CA GLU A 155 -0.15 -7.59 7.03
C GLU A 155 0.31 -7.36 8.48
N ASP A 156 0.25 -6.09 8.86
CA ASP A 156 0.74 -5.46 10.09
C ASP A 156 0.67 -6.36 11.33
N LYS A 157 1.83 -6.48 11.99
CA LYS A 157 2.08 -7.30 13.19
C LYS A 157 2.69 -6.47 14.31
N ASP A 158 2.31 -5.20 14.39
CA ASP A 158 2.75 -4.28 15.42
C ASP A 158 2.64 -4.88 16.84
N TYR A 159 1.58 -5.63 17.11
CA TYR A 159 1.41 -6.29 18.40
C TYR A 159 2.46 -7.39 18.66
N GLU A 160 2.67 -8.30 17.70
CA GLU A 160 3.68 -9.35 17.82
C GLU A 160 5.09 -8.76 17.90
N CYS A 161 5.35 -7.65 17.20
CA CYS A 161 6.60 -6.92 17.30
C CYS A 161 6.82 -6.28 18.67
N MET A 162 5.82 -5.59 19.23
CA MET A 162 5.91 -5.07 20.61
C MET A 162 6.17 -6.20 21.62
N THR A 163 5.51 -7.35 21.44
CA THR A 163 5.68 -8.50 22.33
C THR A 163 7.08 -9.09 22.19
N TYR A 164 7.59 -9.21 20.97
CA TYR A 164 8.93 -9.70 20.68
C TYR A 164 10.02 -8.78 21.24
N GLU A 165 9.94 -7.48 20.98
CA GLU A 165 10.85 -6.46 21.50
C GLU A 165 10.88 -6.48 23.04
N LYS A 166 9.72 -6.61 23.69
CA LYS A 166 9.61 -6.70 25.15
C LYS A 166 10.34 -7.92 25.71
N TYR A 167 10.08 -9.11 25.17
CA TYR A 167 10.75 -10.32 25.63
C TYR A 167 12.25 -10.32 25.33
N ALA A 168 12.66 -9.75 24.19
CA ALA A 168 14.06 -9.58 23.86
C ALA A 168 14.79 -8.70 24.89
N ALA A 169 14.18 -7.57 25.29
CA ALA A 169 14.72 -6.69 26.32
C ALA A 169 14.81 -7.35 27.71
N MET A 170 13.90 -8.27 28.03
CA MET A 170 13.98 -9.09 29.25
C MET A 170 15.13 -10.09 29.21
N VAL A 171 15.50 -10.59 28.02
CA VAL A 171 16.65 -11.49 27.85
C VAL A 171 17.96 -10.70 27.97
N SER A 172 18.11 -9.60 27.23
CA SER A 172 19.23 -8.66 27.37
C SER A 172 18.99 -7.36 26.57
N ALA A 173 19.76 -6.31 26.87
CA ALA A 173 19.72 -5.06 26.11
C ALA A 173 20.16 -5.24 24.63
N ASP A 174 21.13 -6.12 24.37
CA ASP A 174 21.62 -6.41 23.02
C ASP A 174 20.53 -7.11 22.18
N GLU A 175 19.88 -8.12 22.74
CA GLU A 175 18.75 -8.78 22.09
C GLU A 175 17.56 -7.83 21.88
N GLY A 176 17.28 -6.93 22.82
CA GLY A 176 16.29 -5.87 22.64
C GLY A 176 16.59 -4.98 21.43
N THR A 177 17.86 -4.63 21.21
CA THR A 177 18.29 -3.83 20.05
C THR A 177 18.12 -4.59 18.74
N LYS A 178 18.54 -5.87 18.69
CA LYS A 178 18.36 -6.74 17.52
C LYS A 178 16.89 -6.95 17.18
N ALA A 179 16.05 -7.16 18.19
CA ALA A 179 14.62 -7.35 18.02
C ALA A 179 13.94 -6.12 17.42
N LYS A 180 14.30 -4.92 17.89
CA LYS A 180 13.80 -3.66 17.34
C LYS A 180 14.18 -3.50 15.86
N ALA A 181 15.44 -3.76 15.50
CA ALA A 181 15.89 -3.71 14.11
C ALA A 181 15.12 -4.71 13.22
N LEU A 182 14.97 -5.96 13.65
CA LEU A 182 14.19 -6.96 12.91
C LEU A 182 12.72 -6.53 12.75
N CYS A 183 12.13 -5.94 13.77
CA CYS A 183 10.75 -5.46 13.72
C CYS A 183 10.57 -4.25 12.79
N GLU A 184 11.55 -3.35 12.70
CA GLU A 184 11.57 -2.29 11.68
C GLU A 184 11.59 -2.89 10.26
N GLU A 185 12.37 -3.96 10.04
CA GLU A 185 12.39 -4.69 8.76
C GLU A 185 11.07 -5.41 8.46
N VAL A 186 10.45 -6.06 9.46
CA VAL A 186 9.14 -6.73 9.31
C VAL A 186 8.07 -5.71 8.96
N ARG A 187 8.01 -4.56 9.66
CA ARG A 187 7.06 -3.48 9.34
C ARG A 187 7.29 -2.92 7.93
N ALA A 188 8.55 -2.79 7.51
CA ALA A 188 8.88 -2.37 6.15
C ALA A 188 8.42 -3.41 5.11
N ALA A 189 8.62 -4.70 5.38
CA ALA A 189 8.14 -5.79 4.53
C ALA A 189 6.61 -5.90 4.48
N GLY A 190 5.91 -5.64 5.59
CA GLY A 190 4.45 -5.60 5.64
C GLY A 190 3.87 -4.48 4.76
N ARG A 191 4.38 -3.25 4.92
CA ARG A 191 4.00 -2.11 4.06
C ARG A 191 4.28 -2.39 2.58
N ALA A 192 5.39 -3.06 2.29
CA ALA A 192 5.72 -3.49 0.94
C ALA A 192 4.73 -4.51 0.38
N GLY A 193 4.34 -5.50 1.19
CA GLY A 193 3.35 -6.51 0.82
C GLY A 193 2.00 -5.90 0.50
N GLU A 194 1.55 -4.93 1.30
CA GLU A 194 0.33 -4.16 1.05
C GLU A 194 0.42 -3.40 -0.28
N GLN A 195 1.49 -2.64 -0.50
CA GLN A 195 1.73 -1.93 -1.75
C GLN A 195 1.79 -2.86 -2.97
N VAL A 196 2.44 -4.02 -2.84
CA VAL A 196 2.46 -5.05 -3.89
C VAL A 196 1.04 -5.56 -4.17
N GLY A 197 0.24 -5.81 -3.13
CA GLY A 197 -1.16 -6.22 -3.27
C GLY A 197 -2.02 -5.18 -3.99
N GLU A 198 -1.85 -3.90 -3.65
CA GLU A 198 -2.54 -2.78 -4.31
C GLU A 198 -2.16 -2.68 -5.79
N VAL A 199 -0.86 -2.76 -6.12
CA VAL A 199 -0.38 -2.71 -7.50
C VAL A 199 -0.94 -3.87 -8.32
N LYS A 200 -0.93 -5.09 -7.78
CA LYS A 200 -1.53 -6.26 -8.45
C LYS A 200 -3.01 -6.05 -8.74
N LYS A 201 -3.76 -5.61 -7.74
CA LYS A 201 -5.20 -5.34 -7.88
C LYS A 201 -5.45 -4.26 -8.95
N ALA A 202 -4.64 -3.20 -8.98
CA ALA A 202 -4.74 -2.15 -10.00
C ALA A 202 -4.47 -2.67 -11.42
N VAL A 203 -3.51 -3.59 -11.60
CA VAL A 203 -3.30 -4.27 -12.91
C VAL A 203 -4.52 -5.08 -13.29
N GLU A 204 -5.06 -5.88 -12.38
CA GLU A 204 -6.22 -6.75 -12.63
C GLU A 204 -7.48 -5.94 -12.99
N THR A 205 -7.72 -4.81 -12.32
CA THR A 205 -8.88 -3.95 -12.56
C THR A 205 -8.65 -2.89 -13.63
N LYS A 206 -7.43 -2.79 -14.18
CA LYS A 206 -6.99 -1.72 -15.09
C LYS A 206 -7.14 -0.30 -14.51
N ASP A 207 -7.13 -0.17 -13.19
CA ASP A 207 -7.12 1.12 -12.51
C ASP A 207 -5.67 1.62 -12.35
N PHE A 208 -5.04 1.98 -13.48
CA PHE A 208 -3.63 2.34 -13.47
C PHE A 208 -3.32 3.63 -12.69
N LYS A 209 -4.33 4.48 -12.45
CA LYS A 209 -4.14 5.74 -11.74
C LYS A 209 -3.76 5.51 -10.27
N SER A 210 -4.43 4.58 -9.60
CA SER A 210 -4.22 4.30 -8.17
C SER A 210 -2.82 3.76 -7.86
N ALA A 211 -2.28 2.89 -8.70
CA ALA A 211 -0.93 2.33 -8.52
C ALA A 211 0.22 3.21 -9.06
N SER A 212 -0.08 4.23 -9.88
CA SER A 212 0.95 5.02 -10.57
C SER A 212 1.91 5.75 -9.61
N TYR A 213 1.40 6.32 -8.51
CA TYR A 213 2.20 7.05 -7.54
C TYR A 213 3.11 6.12 -6.74
N THR A 214 2.56 5.02 -6.24
CA THR A 214 3.31 3.97 -5.53
C THR A 214 4.45 3.44 -6.39
N CYS A 215 4.16 3.13 -7.65
CA CYS A 215 5.17 2.60 -8.55
C CYS A 215 6.22 3.61 -8.99
N GLN A 216 5.85 4.88 -9.16
CA GLN A 216 6.85 5.91 -9.45
C GLN A 216 7.88 6.02 -8.33
N SER A 217 7.43 6.13 -7.06
CA SER A 217 8.37 6.21 -5.94
C SER A 217 9.21 4.94 -5.81
N ALA A 218 8.63 3.76 -6.05
CA ALA A 218 9.34 2.48 -5.94
C ALA A 218 10.46 2.35 -7.00
N LEU A 219 10.16 2.70 -8.27
CA LEU A 219 11.14 2.62 -9.36
C LEU A 219 12.24 3.67 -9.25
N GLU A 220 11.94 4.84 -8.68
CA GLU A 220 12.94 5.89 -8.42
C GLU A 220 13.89 5.51 -7.27
N LYS A 221 13.35 5.04 -6.14
CA LYS A 221 14.15 4.75 -4.94
C LYS A 221 14.84 3.39 -5.00
N LYS A 222 14.23 2.40 -5.65
CA LYS A 222 14.71 1.01 -5.76
C LYS A 222 15.08 0.37 -4.41
N ASP A 223 14.42 0.82 -3.34
CA ASP A 223 14.64 0.36 -1.97
C ASP A 223 13.87 -0.94 -1.65
N ASN A 224 12.94 -1.34 -2.52
CA ASN A 224 12.16 -2.56 -2.39
C ASN A 224 12.13 -3.39 -3.68
N PRO A 225 12.99 -4.43 -3.82
CA PRO A 225 13.07 -5.22 -5.04
C PRO A 225 11.78 -5.93 -5.45
N ALA A 226 10.95 -6.36 -4.49
CA ALA A 226 9.69 -7.03 -4.78
C ALA A 226 8.66 -6.05 -5.36
N LEU A 227 8.52 -4.88 -4.73
CA LEU A 227 7.64 -3.82 -5.24
C LEU A 227 8.13 -3.29 -6.59
N VAL A 228 9.44 -3.10 -6.76
CA VAL A 228 10.05 -2.70 -8.05
C VAL A 228 9.64 -3.67 -9.16
N LYS A 229 9.81 -4.97 -8.96
CA LYS A 229 9.46 -5.98 -9.96
C LYS A 229 7.98 -5.95 -10.35
N GLU A 230 7.09 -5.80 -9.37
CA GLU A 230 5.65 -5.70 -9.62
C GLU A 230 5.30 -4.39 -10.34
N CYS A 231 5.99 -3.30 -10.02
CA CYS A 231 5.82 -2.01 -10.66
C CYS A 231 6.36 -1.94 -12.10
N GLU A 232 7.43 -2.69 -12.42
CA GLU A 232 7.88 -2.89 -13.81
C GLU A 232 6.81 -3.63 -14.63
N GLY A 233 6.22 -4.69 -14.06
CA GLY A 233 5.12 -5.43 -14.68
C GLY A 233 3.87 -4.56 -14.89
N PHE A 234 3.52 -3.76 -13.88
CA PHE A 234 2.45 -2.77 -13.95
C PHE A 234 2.67 -1.74 -15.05
N ALA A 235 3.86 -1.12 -15.12
CA ALA A 235 4.17 -0.09 -16.11
C ALA A 235 4.05 -0.66 -17.53
N LYS A 236 4.54 -1.89 -17.74
CA LYS A 236 4.40 -2.62 -19.00
C LYS A 236 2.94 -2.86 -19.38
N ALA A 237 2.13 -3.41 -18.47
CA ALA A 237 0.71 -3.68 -18.73
C ALA A 237 -0.09 -2.39 -19.03
N ALA A 238 0.18 -1.31 -18.28
CA ALA A 238 -0.45 -0.02 -18.51
C ALA A 238 -0.06 0.58 -19.87
N SER A 239 1.24 0.54 -20.21
CA SER A 239 1.77 1.02 -21.49
C SER A 239 1.20 0.24 -22.68
N GLU A 240 1.12 -1.09 -22.59
CA GLU A 240 0.53 -1.94 -23.64
C GLU A 240 -0.97 -1.63 -23.83
N SER A 241 -1.74 -1.50 -22.74
CA SER A 241 -3.16 -1.17 -22.83
C SER A 241 -3.41 0.19 -23.45
N LEU A 242 -2.67 1.22 -23.01
CA LEU A 242 -2.81 2.57 -23.54
C LEU A 242 -2.33 2.67 -24.99
N THR A 243 -1.26 1.97 -25.36
CA THR A 243 -0.77 1.91 -26.74
C THR A 243 -1.86 1.37 -27.67
N ALA A 244 -2.55 0.30 -27.28
CA ALA A 244 -3.64 -0.27 -28.07
C ALA A 244 -4.81 0.71 -28.25
N ASP A 245 -5.27 1.34 -27.17
CA ASP A 245 -6.37 2.31 -27.21
C ASP A 245 -6.03 3.54 -28.05
N LEU A 246 -4.83 4.10 -27.87
CA LEU A 246 -4.39 5.30 -28.60
C LEU A 246 -4.09 5.02 -30.07
N THR A 247 -3.54 3.85 -30.40
CA THR A 247 -3.36 3.40 -31.79
C THR A 247 -4.70 3.35 -32.51
N LYS A 248 -5.74 2.81 -31.85
CA LYS A 248 -7.09 2.76 -32.42
C LYS A 248 -7.64 4.16 -32.67
N LEU A 249 -7.52 5.09 -31.71
CA LEU A 249 -7.96 6.47 -31.90
C LEU A 249 -7.21 7.17 -33.04
N ARG A 250 -5.89 6.96 -33.13
CA ARG A 250 -5.03 7.50 -34.19
C ARG A 250 -5.51 7.02 -35.56
N ASP A 251 -5.74 5.72 -35.71
CA ASP A 251 -6.15 5.13 -36.97
C ASP A 251 -7.59 5.49 -37.37
N GLU A 252 -8.45 5.78 -36.39
CA GLU A 252 -9.81 6.30 -36.60
C GLU A 252 -9.85 7.84 -36.78
N LEU A 253 -8.69 8.52 -36.76
CA LEU A 253 -8.56 9.98 -36.83
C LEU A 253 -9.37 10.73 -35.74
N LYS A 254 -9.34 10.21 -34.51
CA LYS A 254 -10.06 10.76 -33.36
C LYS A 254 -9.11 11.38 -32.35
N LYS A 255 -9.57 12.42 -31.66
CA LYS A 255 -8.86 13.05 -30.53
C LYS A 255 -8.80 12.13 -29.31
N ASP A 256 -7.74 12.30 -28.51
CA ASP A 256 -7.68 11.77 -27.14
C ASP A 256 -8.48 12.68 -26.19
N GLU A 257 -9.64 12.21 -25.76
CA GLU A 257 -10.47 12.96 -24.79
C GLU A 257 -10.05 12.78 -23.34
N LYS A 258 -9.18 11.79 -23.05
CA LYS A 258 -8.88 11.36 -21.68
C LYS A 258 -7.48 11.74 -21.20
N PHE A 259 -6.72 12.47 -22.02
CA PHE A 259 -5.31 12.79 -21.73
C PHE A 259 -4.43 11.55 -21.48
N SER A 260 -4.85 10.41 -22.05
CA SER A 260 -4.16 9.11 -21.99
C SER A 260 -2.73 9.18 -22.54
N CYS A 261 -2.43 10.14 -23.41
CA CYS A 261 -1.08 10.38 -23.92
C CYS A 261 -0.06 10.72 -22.82
N PHE A 262 -0.45 11.51 -21.83
CA PHE A 262 0.44 11.84 -20.72
C PHE A 262 0.81 10.59 -19.92
N ASP A 263 -0.18 9.75 -19.64
CA ASP A 263 0.01 8.50 -18.91
C ASP A 263 0.86 7.51 -19.73
N LEU A 264 0.61 7.38 -21.04
CA LEU A 264 1.42 6.50 -21.90
C LEU A 264 2.89 6.93 -21.92
N GLU A 265 3.19 8.22 -22.10
CA GLU A 265 4.56 8.71 -22.04
C GLU A 265 5.22 8.49 -20.67
N LYS A 266 4.44 8.66 -19.59
CA LYS A 266 4.91 8.42 -18.22
C LYS A 266 5.29 6.95 -18.04
N TYR A 267 4.39 6.02 -18.36
CA TYR A 267 4.66 4.59 -18.20
C TYR A 267 5.75 4.10 -19.15
N GLY A 268 5.80 4.61 -20.39
CA GLY A 268 6.89 4.34 -21.32
C GLY A 268 8.26 4.67 -20.71
N LYS A 269 8.40 5.88 -20.13
CA LYS A 269 9.64 6.30 -19.44
C LYS A 269 9.97 5.48 -18.20
N MET A 270 8.96 4.95 -17.50
CA MET A 270 9.16 4.05 -16.37
C MET A 270 9.72 2.69 -16.80
N ILE A 271 9.43 2.25 -18.03
CA ILE A 271 9.98 1.02 -18.60
C ILE A 271 11.39 1.25 -19.15
N SER A 272 11.54 2.21 -20.08
CA SER A 272 12.83 2.59 -20.65
C SER A 272 12.76 3.92 -21.40
N GLU A 273 13.92 4.52 -21.71
CA GLU A 273 13.96 5.72 -22.57
C GLU A 273 13.42 5.45 -23.98
N GLU A 274 13.63 4.24 -24.51
CA GLU A 274 13.16 3.84 -25.84
C GLU A 274 11.63 3.73 -25.88
N GLU A 275 11.02 3.07 -24.88
CA GLU A 275 9.57 2.97 -24.77
C GLU A 275 8.93 4.35 -24.55
N GLY A 276 9.58 5.23 -23.78
CA GLY A 276 9.18 6.63 -23.65
C GLY A 276 9.19 7.39 -24.98
N LYS A 277 10.16 7.13 -25.87
CA LYS A 277 10.20 7.72 -27.22
C LYS A 277 9.10 7.16 -28.12
N LYS A 278 8.86 5.84 -28.11
CA LYS A 278 7.76 5.21 -28.87
C LYS A 278 6.40 5.77 -28.46
N ALA A 279 6.16 5.86 -27.15
CA ALA A 279 4.98 6.49 -26.57
C ALA A 279 4.76 7.92 -27.07
N LYS A 280 5.82 8.74 -26.99
CA LYS A 280 5.78 10.12 -27.49
C LYS A 280 5.46 10.18 -28.99
N THR A 281 6.12 9.36 -29.81
CA THR A 281 5.85 9.32 -31.25
C THR A 281 4.39 8.97 -31.55
N LEU A 282 3.81 7.98 -30.87
CA LEU A 282 2.39 7.64 -31.03
C LEU A 282 1.49 8.82 -30.63
N CYS A 283 1.84 9.54 -29.58
CA CYS A 283 1.09 10.72 -29.14
C CYS A 283 1.21 11.91 -30.09
N ASP A 284 2.38 12.14 -30.69
CA ASP A 284 2.56 13.15 -31.73
C ASP A 284 1.72 12.79 -32.98
N GLU A 285 1.68 11.52 -33.37
CA GLU A 285 0.81 11.02 -34.46
C GLU A 285 -0.68 11.23 -34.15
N LEU A 286 -1.11 10.86 -32.93
CA LEU A 286 -2.49 11.04 -32.49
C LEU A 286 -2.90 12.51 -32.46
N GLY A 287 -1.99 13.39 -32.03
CA GLY A 287 -2.20 14.84 -32.11
C GLY A 287 -2.46 15.32 -33.53
N LYS A 288 -1.84 14.68 -34.54
CA LYS A 288 -2.09 14.97 -35.96
C LYS A 288 -3.32 14.29 -36.54
N ALA A 289 -3.82 13.21 -35.94
CA ALA A 289 -5.02 12.53 -36.42
C ALA A 289 -6.26 13.46 -36.43
N ASP A 290 -6.47 14.24 -35.37
CA ASP A 290 -7.57 15.22 -35.30
C ASP A 290 -7.37 16.39 -36.29
N ASP A 291 -6.13 16.85 -36.47
CA ASP A 291 -5.79 17.86 -37.48
C ASP A 291 -6.11 17.37 -38.91
N ILE A 292 -5.80 16.11 -39.22
CA ILE A 292 -6.15 15.48 -40.51
C ILE A 292 -7.66 15.46 -40.71
N ALA A 293 -8.43 15.02 -39.71
CA ALA A 293 -9.89 14.98 -39.81
C ALA A 293 -10.48 16.37 -40.09
N LYS A 294 -9.97 17.40 -39.41
CA LYS A 294 -10.36 18.81 -39.65
C LYS A 294 -9.97 19.28 -41.04
N ALA A 295 -8.75 19.00 -41.49
CA ALA A 295 -8.28 19.37 -42.82
C ALA A 295 -9.14 18.72 -43.92
N LEU A 296 -9.45 17.43 -43.80
CA LEU A 296 -10.31 16.72 -44.74
C LEU A 296 -11.75 17.27 -44.74
N ALA A 297 -12.29 17.63 -43.57
CA ALA A 297 -13.60 18.27 -43.48
C ALA A 297 -13.60 19.67 -44.13
N ALA A 298 -12.55 20.45 -43.93
CA ALA A 298 -12.37 21.76 -44.57
C ALA A 298 -12.26 21.61 -46.10
N VAL A 299 -11.48 20.63 -46.58
CA VAL A 299 -11.40 20.28 -48.01
C VAL A 299 -12.77 19.93 -48.57
N ALA A 300 -13.53 19.07 -47.89
CA ALA A 300 -14.88 18.70 -48.34
C ALA A 300 -15.82 19.91 -48.42
N LYS A 301 -15.76 20.81 -47.43
CA LYS A 301 -16.54 22.06 -47.41
C LYS A 301 -16.15 22.99 -48.57
N VAL A 302 -14.86 23.17 -48.84
CA VAL A 302 -14.44 24.01 -49.97
C VAL A 302 -14.82 23.38 -51.31
N LYS A 303 -14.71 22.05 -51.46
CA LYS A 303 -15.14 21.37 -52.69
C LYS A 303 -16.62 21.63 -53.00
N THR A 304 -17.48 21.74 -51.98
CA THR A 304 -18.91 22.05 -52.18
C THR A 304 -19.18 23.54 -52.37
N GLU A 305 -18.61 24.41 -51.53
CA GLU A 305 -18.87 25.85 -51.57
C GLU A 305 -18.11 26.56 -52.71
N GLY A 306 -16.84 26.22 -52.91
CA GLY A 306 -15.96 26.79 -53.94
C GLY A 306 -16.35 26.40 -55.36
N ALA A 307 -17.13 25.32 -55.55
CA ALA A 307 -17.73 25.01 -56.83
C ALA A 307 -18.73 26.10 -57.29
N ALA A 308 -19.37 26.80 -56.35
CA ALA A 308 -20.34 27.86 -56.62
C ALA A 308 -19.71 29.27 -56.65
N ASP A 309 -18.60 29.49 -55.93
CA ASP A 309 -18.00 30.81 -55.73
C ASP A 309 -16.47 30.74 -55.82
N ALA A 310 -15.89 31.41 -56.81
CA ALA A 310 -14.44 31.44 -57.02
C ALA A 310 -13.69 32.01 -55.81
N ASP A 311 -14.32 32.92 -55.05
CA ASP A 311 -13.70 33.53 -53.88
C ASP A 311 -13.55 32.62 -52.68
N LYS A 312 -14.32 31.54 -52.66
CA LYS A 312 -14.26 30.48 -51.65
C LYS A 312 -13.43 29.29 -52.10
N ALA A 313 -13.00 29.24 -53.37
CA ALA A 313 -12.22 28.13 -53.91
C ALA A 313 -10.73 28.33 -53.61
N ASN A 314 -10.32 28.10 -52.36
CA ASN A 314 -8.93 28.17 -51.90
C ASN A 314 -8.51 26.89 -51.16
N VAL A 315 -7.21 26.60 -51.10
CA VAL A 315 -6.71 25.52 -50.26
C VAL A 315 -6.87 25.95 -48.78
N PRO A 316 -7.49 25.15 -47.91
CA PRO A 316 -7.59 25.47 -46.49
C PRO A 316 -6.22 25.54 -45.83
N PHE A 317 -6.05 26.46 -44.88
CA PHE A 317 -4.82 26.58 -44.10
C PHE A 317 -4.45 25.27 -43.39
N GLU A 318 -5.47 24.52 -42.94
CA GLU A 318 -5.33 23.23 -42.30
C GLU A 318 -4.57 22.21 -43.15
N CYS A 319 -4.64 22.29 -44.49
CA CYS A 319 -3.87 21.41 -45.38
C CYS A 319 -2.36 21.58 -45.16
N ASN A 320 -1.85 22.81 -45.31
CA ASN A 320 -0.43 23.10 -45.18
C ASN A 320 0.09 22.83 -43.77
N TYR A 321 -0.62 23.32 -42.76
CA TYR A 321 -0.23 23.15 -41.37
C TYR A 321 -0.15 21.67 -40.95
N THR A 322 -1.12 20.87 -41.39
CA THR A 322 -1.17 19.44 -41.04
C THR A 322 -0.10 18.66 -41.79
N LEU A 323 0.10 18.94 -43.08
CA LEU A 323 1.15 18.30 -43.89
C LEU A 323 2.55 18.54 -43.33
N GLU A 324 2.88 19.78 -42.98
CA GLU A 324 4.17 20.09 -42.35
C GLU A 324 4.35 19.37 -41.00
N GLY A 325 3.26 19.22 -40.24
CA GLY A 325 3.26 18.46 -39.00
C GLY A 325 3.58 16.98 -39.22
N LEU A 326 2.95 16.35 -40.22
CA LEU A 326 3.17 14.95 -40.57
C LEU A 326 4.58 14.71 -41.14
N GLU A 327 5.09 15.64 -41.95
CA GLU A 327 6.46 15.61 -42.48
C GLU A 327 7.50 15.63 -41.35
N LYS A 328 7.27 16.43 -40.29
CA LYS A 328 8.15 16.47 -39.11
C LYS A 328 8.16 15.18 -38.31
N ILE A 329 7.03 14.46 -38.25
CA ILE A 329 6.93 13.16 -37.55
C ILE A 329 7.67 12.07 -38.34
N GLY A 330 7.46 12.01 -39.66
CA GLY A 330 8.26 11.18 -40.57
C GLY A 330 8.14 9.66 -40.38
N THR A 331 7.19 9.17 -39.59
CA THR A 331 6.87 7.74 -39.48
C THR A 331 6.16 7.23 -40.73
N GLU A 332 6.08 5.91 -40.92
CA GLU A 332 5.37 5.33 -42.06
C GLU A 332 3.86 5.65 -42.04
N TRP A 333 3.25 5.68 -40.85
CA TRP A 333 1.87 6.14 -40.69
C TRP A 333 1.73 7.62 -41.10
N ALA A 334 2.61 8.49 -40.60
CA ALA A 334 2.55 9.93 -40.90
C ALA A 334 2.78 10.22 -42.38
N LYS A 335 3.71 9.51 -43.05
CA LYS A 335 3.94 9.60 -44.50
C LYS A 335 2.72 9.16 -45.30
N ALA A 336 2.07 8.06 -44.92
CA ALA A 336 0.88 7.57 -45.60
C ALA A 336 -0.30 8.55 -45.47
N GLN A 337 -0.49 9.13 -44.30
CA GLN A 337 -1.51 10.16 -44.08
C GLN A 337 -1.16 11.47 -44.81
N ALA A 338 0.12 11.86 -44.85
CA ALA A 338 0.57 13.04 -45.58
C ALA A 338 0.29 12.89 -47.09
N ALA A 339 0.58 11.73 -47.67
CA ALA A 339 0.26 11.46 -49.07
C ALA A 339 -1.25 11.52 -49.35
N THR A 340 -2.06 10.95 -48.46
CA THR A 340 -3.54 10.97 -48.54
C THR A 340 -4.07 12.41 -48.49
N LEU A 341 -3.62 13.19 -47.51
CA LEU A 341 -4.06 14.57 -47.33
C LEU A 341 -3.56 15.48 -48.47
N ALA A 342 -2.31 15.33 -48.91
CA ALA A 342 -1.75 16.12 -50.00
C ALA A 342 -2.52 15.89 -51.30
N LYS A 343 -2.93 14.64 -51.58
CA LYS A 343 -3.81 14.32 -52.71
C LYS A 343 -5.18 15.00 -52.56
N ALA A 344 -5.81 14.91 -51.39
CA ALA A 344 -7.11 15.55 -51.16
C ALA A 344 -7.04 17.09 -51.34
N CYS A 345 -6.00 17.74 -50.81
CA CYS A 345 -5.81 19.18 -50.86
C CYS A 345 -5.40 19.72 -52.25
N TYR A 346 -4.38 19.11 -52.87
CA TYR A 346 -3.76 19.68 -54.08
C TYR A 346 -4.18 19.04 -55.38
N VAL A 347 -4.68 17.80 -55.34
CA VAL A 347 -5.21 17.15 -56.54
C VAL A 347 -6.72 17.35 -56.61
N GLU A 348 -7.45 16.81 -55.63
CA GLU A 348 -8.91 16.76 -55.72
C GLU A 348 -9.55 18.13 -55.52
N LEU A 349 -9.17 18.85 -54.46
CA LEU A 349 -9.60 20.23 -54.27
C LEU A 349 -8.89 21.17 -55.25
N GLY A 350 -7.61 20.94 -55.53
CA GLY A 350 -6.85 21.73 -56.50
C GLY A 350 -7.51 21.80 -57.87
N ALA A 351 -8.15 20.72 -58.34
CA ALA A 351 -8.95 20.73 -59.57
C ALA A 351 -10.06 21.79 -59.55
N VAL A 352 -10.80 21.91 -58.44
CA VAL A 352 -11.87 22.89 -58.24
C VAL A 352 -11.30 24.31 -58.19
N VAL A 353 -10.20 24.50 -57.46
CA VAL A 353 -9.53 25.79 -57.34
C VAL A 353 -9.03 26.28 -58.70
N LEU A 354 -8.35 25.42 -59.45
CA LEU A 354 -7.80 25.74 -60.76
C LEU A 354 -8.90 26.00 -61.80
N GLU A 355 -9.99 25.24 -61.77
CA GLU A 355 -11.13 25.49 -62.67
C GLU A 355 -11.72 26.90 -62.50
N LYS A 356 -11.70 27.45 -61.28
CA LYS A 356 -12.23 28.78 -60.98
C LYS A 356 -11.22 29.90 -61.12
N ASN A 357 -9.96 29.65 -60.79
CA ASN A 357 -8.95 30.70 -60.62
C ASN A 357 -7.80 30.64 -61.64
N ALA A 358 -7.73 29.62 -62.50
CA ALA A 358 -6.71 29.50 -63.55
C ALA A 358 -7.30 29.74 -64.97
N THR A 359 -8.19 30.72 -65.10
CA THR A 359 -8.76 31.14 -66.39
C THR A 359 -7.79 32.06 -67.14
N ASP A 360 -7.92 32.15 -68.47
CA ASP A 360 -7.06 33.03 -69.30
C ASP A 360 -7.11 34.50 -68.85
N GLU A 361 -8.26 34.95 -68.34
CA GLU A 361 -8.46 36.32 -67.87
C GLU A 361 -7.76 36.58 -66.53
N GLU A 362 -7.92 35.69 -65.55
CA GLU A 362 -7.23 35.75 -64.25
C GLU A 362 -5.71 35.63 -64.40
N MET A 363 -5.27 34.86 -65.39
CA MET A 363 -3.86 34.56 -65.65
C MET A 363 -3.19 35.57 -66.59
N LYS A 364 -3.94 36.56 -67.11
CA LYS A 364 -3.46 37.50 -68.13
C LYS A 364 -2.26 38.34 -67.67
N TYR A 365 -2.25 38.74 -66.40
CA TYR A 365 -1.23 39.66 -65.87
C TYR A 365 -0.29 39.00 -64.85
N SER A 366 -0.79 38.09 -64.02
CA SER A 366 -0.03 37.40 -62.96
C SER A 366 -0.65 36.04 -62.66
N CYS A 367 0.11 35.15 -62.00
CA CYS A 367 -0.48 33.93 -61.45
C CYS A 367 -1.45 34.29 -60.31
N ASN A 368 -2.72 33.90 -60.42
CA ASN A 368 -3.67 34.05 -59.33
C ASN A 368 -3.12 33.32 -58.09
N PHE A 369 -3.17 33.97 -56.92
CA PHE A 369 -2.57 33.45 -55.69
C PHE A 369 -3.09 32.05 -55.31
N ARG A 370 -4.40 31.79 -55.50
CA ARG A 370 -5.02 30.51 -55.18
C ARG A 370 -4.57 29.39 -56.13
N ALA A 371 -4.45 29.71 -57.42
CA ALA A 371 -3.90 28.77 -58.40
C ALA A 371 -2.41 28.49 -58.14
N LYS A 372 -1.65 29.54 -57.78
CA LYS A 372 -0.23 29.42 -57.41
C LYS A 372 -0.02 28.44 -56.25
N GLU A 373 -0.82 28.56 -55.19
CA GLU A 373 -0.76 27.68 -54.02
C GLU A 373 -0.95 26.20 -54.41
N VAL A 374 -1.87 25.90 -55.33
CA VAL A 374 -2.08 24.54 -55.84
C VAL A 374 -0.86 24.04 -56.61
N PHE A 375 -0.31 24.85 -57.53
CA PHE A 375 0.88 24.45 -58.29
C PHE A 375 2.11 24.22 -57.42
N GLU A 376 2.34 25.10 -56.43
CA GLU A 376 3.42 24.94 -55.46
C GLU A 376 3.24 23.67 -54.61
N GLY A 377 2.01 23.38 -54.16
CA GLY A 377 1.68 22.15 -53.45
C GLY A 377 1.91 20.88 -54.27
N LEU A 378 1.44 20.85 -55.52
CA LEU A 378 1.68 19.72 -56.44
C LEU A 378 3.17 19.47 -56.63
N LYS A 379 3.96 20.53 -56.85
CA LYS A 379 5.41 20.47 -57.01
C LYS A 379 6.11 20.00 -55.74
N LYS A 380 5.77 20.59 -54.58
CA LYS A 380 6.37 20.27 -53.27
C LYS A 380 6.19 18.79 -52.93
N HIS A 381 5.00 18.24 -53.17
CA HIS A 381 4.67 16.86 -52.81
C HIS A 381 4.85 15.86 -53.97
N GLY A 382 5.40 16.29 -55.11
CA GLY A 382 5.66 15.44 -56.28
C GLY A 382 4.40 14.81 -56.88
N LEU A 383 3.24 15.46 -56.71
CA LEU A 383 1.95 14.95 -57.15
C LEU A 383 1.78 15.19 -58.65
N LYS A 384 1.34 14.14 -59.36
CA LYS A 384 0.99 14.20 -60.79
C LYS A 384 -0.38 13.57 -60.97
N ASP A 385 -1.29 14.30 -61.57
CA ASP A 385 -2.64 13.80 -61.89
C ASP A 385 -3.06 14.30 -63.28
N PRO A 386 -3.35 13.38 -64.23
CA PRO A 386 -3.72 13.75 -65.59
C PRO A 386 -4.95 14.66 -65.69
N SER A 387 -5.85 14.65 -64.70
CA SER A 387 -7.02 15.54 -64.69
C SER A 387 -6.65 17.03 -64.60
N LEU A 388 -5.43 17.32 -64.14
CA LEU A 388 -4.90 18.67 -64.01
C LEU A 388 -4.03 19.11 -65.19
N ASP A 389 -3.71 18.22 -66.14
CA ASP A 389 -2.78 18.49 -67.24
C ASP A 389 -3.23 19.68 -68.10
N LYS A 390 -4.54 19.87 -68.29
CA LYS A 390 -5.10 21.01 -69.03
C LYS A 390 -4.72 22.37 -68.42
N TYR A 391 -4.50 22.42 -67.11
CA TYR A 391 -4.04 23.62 -66.40
C TYR A 391 -2.52 23.67 -66.38
N LEU A 392 -1.85 22.56 -66.06
CA LEU A 392 -0.39 22.50 -65.90
C LEU A 392 0.37 22.73 -67.22
N THR A 393 -0.23 22.39 -68.35
CA THR A 393 0.43 22.48 -69.66
C THR A 393 0.18 23.78 -70.40
N SER A 394 -0.76 24.61 -69.92
CA SER A 394 -1.10 25.87 -70.58
C SER A 394 0.08 26.84 -70.59
N GLU A 395 0.31 27.52 -71.71
CA GLU A 395 1.42 28.47 -71.84
C GLU A 395 1.29 29.63 -70.84
N ALA A 396 0.06 30.06 -70.54
CA ALA A 396 -0.21 31.10 -69.55
C ALA A 396 0.24 30.67 -68.14
N VAL A 397 -0.06 29.44 -67.72
CA VAL A 397 0.37 28.90 -66.42
C VAL A 397 1.89 28.74 -66.38
N LYS A 398 2.52 28.19 -67.43
CA LYS A 398 3.98 28.06 -67.50
C LYS A 398 4.70 29.40 -67.50
N ALA A 399 4.14 30.43 -68.14
CA ALA A 399 4.76 31.75 -68.19
C ALA A 399 4.63 32.54 -66.88
N LYS A 400 3.61 32.25 -66.06
CA LYS A 400 3.24 33.10 -64.91
C LYS A 400 3.32 32.41 -63.55
N CYS A 401 3.17 31.09 -63.47
CA CYS A 401 3.12 30.30 -62.22
C CYS A 401 4.29 29.32 -62.01
N ALA A 402 5.23 29.20 -62.96
CA ALA A 402 6.31 28.19 -62.94
C ALA A 402 7.34 28.37 -61.81
#